data_AF-A0A7S3CKX0-F1
#
_entry.id   AF-A0A7S3CKX0-F1
#
_cell.length_a   1.000
_cell.length_b   1.000
_cell.length_c   1.000
_cell.angle_alpha   90.00
_cell.angle_beta   90.00
_cell.angle_gamma   90.00
#
_symmetry.space_group_name_H-M   'P 1'
#
loop_
_entity.id
_entity.type
_entity.pdbx_description
1 polymer ?
#
loop_
_entity_poly.entity_id
_entity_poly.type
_entity_poly.pdbx_seq_one_letter_code
_entity_poly.pdbx_strand_id
1 'polypeptide(L)'
;MPNFIKDAPWYMNQNKNQPEPQKKGEEPEEIDEEAALFHQRIDRTGKDKEKSFDNWYRRGVIKDPKATSKFRKGACTNCGAVTHKVKECTERPRKVGAKFTSKNLANDEYDTSKQGVKLNFERKRDRWNGYNPDEYKKQVIEEWNLKESIIQLQVKQQ
;
A
#
# COMPACT_ATOMS: atom_id res chain seq x y z
N MET A 1 -27.53 6.78 -28.04
CA MET A 1 -27.71 7.01 -26.58
C MET A 1 -28.81 8.03 -26.38
N PRO A 2 -29.64 7.93 -25.33
CA PRO A 2 -30.64 8.94 -25.01
C PRO A 2 -30.04 10.35 -24.86
N ASN A 3 -30.78 11.40 -25.25
CA ASN A 3 -30.28 12.78 -25.28
C ASN A 3 -29.80 13.27 -23.91
N PHE A 4 -30.53 12.94 -22.83
CA PHE A 4 -30.14 13.33 -21.46
C PHE A 4 -28.81 12.73 -20.98
N ILE A 5 -28.32 11.67 -21.67
CA ILE A 5 -27.02 11.08 -21.41
C ILE A 5 -25.97 11.76 -22.30
N LYS A 6 -26.29 12.06 -23.57
CA LYS A 6 -25.36 12.70 -24.53
C LYS A 6 -25.01 14.13 -24.12
N ASP A 7 -26.01 14.91 -23.72
CA ASP A 7 -25.87 16.36 -23.52
C ASP A 7 -25.20 16.67 -22.17
N ALA A 8 -24.15 17.50 -22.20
CA ALA A 8 -23.43 17.90 -20.99
C ALA A 8 -24.27 18.90 -20.16
N PRO A 9 -24.41 18.70 -18.84
CA PRO A 9 -25.15 19.63 -18.00
C PRO A 9 -24.44 20.98 -17.87
N TRP A 10 -25.20 22.04 -17.58
CA TRP A 10 -24.75 23.44 -17.58
C TRP A 10 -23.57 23.77 -16.66
N TYR A 11 -23.29 22.95 -15.64
CA TYR A 11 -22.19 23.14 -14.69
C TYR A 11 -20.88 22.46 -15.14
N MET A 12 -20.91 21.63 -16.18
CA MET A 12 -19.72 21.06 -16.82
C MET A 12 -19.27 22.00 -17.95
N ASN A 13 -17.97 22.12 -18.15
CA ASN A 13 -17.36 23.15 -19.01
C ASN A 13 -17.76 22.96 -20.49
N GLN A 14 -18.82 23.63 -20.94
CA GLN A 14 -19.37 23.58 -22.31
C GLN A 14 -18.44 24.23 -23.35
N ASN A 15 -17.49 25.06 -22.90
CA ASN A 15 -16.67 25.93 -23.76
C ASN A 15 -15.49 25.25 -24.47
N LYS A 16 -15.30 23.94 -24.31
CA LYS A 16 -14.38 23.17 -25.17
C LYS A 16 -15.06 22.59 -26.42
N ASN A 17 -16.40 22.61 -26.45
CA ASN A 17 -17.22 22.16 -27.58
C ASN A 17 -18.02 23.32 -28.20
N GLN A 18 -17.75 24.57 -27.81
CA GLN A 18 -18.25 25.72 -28.56
C GLN A 18 -17.33 25.91 -29.76
N PRO A 19 -17.82 25.82 -31.02
CA PRO A 19 -17.03 26.32 -32.13
C PRO A 19 -16.73 27.80 -31.85
N GLU A 20 -15.47 28.21 -32.02
CA GLU A 20 -15.14 29.64 -32.01
C GLU A 20 -16.10 30.37 -32.97
N PRO A 21 -16.50 31.62 -32.67
CA PRO A 21 -17.41 32.37 -33.53
C PRO A 21 -16.85 32.37 -34.96
N GLN A 22 -17.56 31.69 -35.86
CA GLN A 22 -17.14 31.47 -37.24
C GLN A 22 -16.73 32.81 -37.87
N LYS A 23 -15.45 32.94 -38.24
CA LYS A 23 -15.06 33.99 -39.18
C LYS A 23 -15.85 33.75 -40.46
N LYS A 24 -16.50 34.80 -40.93
CA LYS A 24 -17.43 34.79 -42.06
C LYS A 24 -16.70 34.28 -43.33
N GLY A 25 -16.82 32.99 -43.67
CA GLY A 25 -16.31 32.43 -44.93
C GLY A 25 -15.67 31.03 -44.89
N GLU A 26 -15.50 30.38 -43.74
CA GLU A 26 -14.91 29.03 -43.66
C GLU A 26 -15.97 27.93 -43.49
N GLU A 27 -15.82 26.82 -44.23
CA GLU A 27 -16.71 25.66 -44.17
C GLU A 27 -16.74 25.05 -42.75
N PRO A 28 -17.89 24.58 -42.26
CA PRO A 28 -18.02 24.09 -40.89
C PRO A 28 -17.18 22.83 -40.68
N GLU A 29 -16.16 22.93 -39.82
CA GLU A 29 -15.40 21.76 -39.33
C GLU A 29 -16.36 20.77 -38.69
N GLU A 30 -16.26 19.51 -39.12
CA GLU A 30 -17.04 18.38 -38.62
C GLU A 30 -16.80 18.26 -37.12
N ILE A 31 -17.85 18.47 -36.32
CA ILE A 31 -17.75 18.43 -34.86
C ILE A 31 -17.48 16.97 -34.46
N ASP A 32 -16.23 16.66 -34.12
CA ASP A 32 -15.82 15.33 -33.64
C ASP A 32 -16.78 14.86 -32.53
N GLU A 33 -17.63 13.88 -32.84
CA GLU A 33 -18.63 13.35 -31.91
C GLU A 33 -17.99 12.77 -30.63
N GLU A 34 -16.69 12.46 -30.69
CA GLU A 34 -15.88 12.01 -29.56
C GLU A 34 -15.68 13.06 -28.46
N ALA A 35 -15.80 14.36 -28.79
CA ALA A 35 -15.68 15.46 -27.84
C ALA A 35 -16.94 15.63 -26.95
N ALA A 36 -18.10 15.10 -27.38
CA ALA A 36 -19.39 15.30 -26.69
C ALA A 36 -19.54 14.51 -25.38
N LEU A 37 -18.85 13.38 -25.21
CA LEU A 37 -18.99 12.48 -24.05
C LEU A 37 -17.92 12.66 -22.97
N PHE A 38 -17.15 13.75 -23.00
CA PHE A 38 -16.11 14.01 -22.00
C PHE A 38 -16.64 14.05 -20.56
N HIS A 39 -17.87 14.56 -20.37
CA HIS A 39 -18.52 14.69 -19.05
C HIS A 39 -18.87 13.34 -18.40
N GLN A 40 -18.95 12.27 -19.20
CA GLN A 40 -19.17 10.90 -18.70
C GLN A 40 -17.88 10.19 -18.32
N ARG A 41 -16.71 10.72 -18.73
CA ARG A 41 -15.43 10.14 -18.36
C ARG A 41 -15.21 10.34 -16.87
N ILE A 42 -14.60 9.35 -16.23
CA ILE A 42 -14.35 9.42 -14.80
C ILE A 42 -13.44 10.62 -14.50
N ASP A 43 -13.93 11.53 -13.66
CA ASP A 43 -13.14 12.67 -13.21
C ASP A 43 -11.90 12.19 -12.45
N ARG A 44 -10.74 12.73 -12.83
CA ARG A 44 -9.44 12.42 -12.24
C ARG A 44 -9.07 13.35 -11.09
N THR A 45 -9.82 14.44 -10.88
CA THR A 45 -9.49 15.47 -9.88
C THR A 45 -9.68 14.99 -8.42
N GLY A 46 -10.56 14.02 -8.18
CA GLY A 46 -10.91 13.54 -6.84
C GLY A 46 -10.43 12.12 -6.49
N LYS A 47 -9.69 11.43 -7.36
CA LYS A 47 -9.19 10.09 -7.03
C LYS A 47 -8.05 10.21 -6.03
N ASP A 48 -8.28 9.71 -4.80
CA ASP A 48 -7.20 9.31 -3.91
C ASP A 48 -6.21 8.48 -4.75
N LYS A 49 -5.01 9.01 -5.01
CA LYS A 49 -3.98 8.27 -5.75
C LYS A 49 -3.76 6.96 -5.01
N GLU A 50 -4.27 5.88 -5.57
CA GLU A 50 -4.19 4.59 -4.92
C GLU A 50 -2.71 4.26 -4.74
N LYS A 51 -2.28 4.13 -3.47
CA LYS A 51 -0.88 3.83 -3.19
C LYS A 51 -0.51 2.53 -3.90
N SER A 52 0.71 2.46 -4.44
CA SER A 52 1.26 1.28 -5.09
C SER A 52 0.95 0.00 -4.30
N PHE A 53 0.72 -1.10 -5.02
CA PHE A 53 0.42 -2.43 -4.46
C PHE A 53 1.42 -2.85 -3.38
N ASP A 54 2.69 -2.46 -3.55
CA ASP A 54 3.80 -2.79 -2.65
C ASP A 54 3.77 -2.05 -1.30
N ASN A 55 2.90 -1.06 -1.12
CA ASN A 55 2.87 -0.27 0.11
C ASN A 55 2.06 -0.97 1.21
N TRP A 56 2.75 -1.79 2.01
CA TRP A 56 2.19 -2.45 3.18
C TRP A 56 2.87 -2.02 4.50
N TYR A 57 2.24 -2.31 5.64
CA TYR A 57 2.78 -1.98 6.96
C TYR A 57 4.13 -2.67 7.20
N ARG A 58 5.12 -1.91 7.68
CA ARG A 58 6.43 -2.45 8.06
C ARG A 58 6.30 -3.28 9.34
N ARG A 59 6.38 -4.61 9.20
CA ARG A 59 6.35 -5.57 10.32
C ARG A 59 7.76 -5.92 10.76
N GLY A 60 8.00 -6.02 12.07
CA GLY A 60 9.29 -6.46 12.63
C GLY A 60 10.48 -5.53 12.38
N VAL A 61 10.26 -4.34 11.81
CA VAL A 61 11.32 -3.36 11.58
C VAL A 61 11.55 -2.58 12.87
N ILE A 62 12.80 -2.61 13.32
CA ILE A 62 13.27 -1.83 14.46
C ILE A 62 13.74 -0.47 13.96
N LYS A 63 13.33 0.63 14.60
CA LYS A 63 13.73 1.98 14.20
C LYS A 63 15.24 2.21 14.39
N ASP A 64 15.73 1.85 15.57
CA ASP A 64 17.13 2.00 15.94
C ASP A 64 17.75 0.62 16.22
N PRO A 65 18.75 0.18 15.45
CA PRO A 65 19.40 -1.13 15.65
C PRO A 65 20.11 -1.25 17.01
N LYS A 66 20.43 -0.11 17.64
CA LYS A 66 21.12 -0.08 18.94
C LYS A 66 20.09 -0.06 20.06
N ALA A 67 20.14 -1.10 20.90
CA ALA A 67 19.34 -1.15 22.11
C ALA A 67 19.70 0.00 23.06
N THR A 68 18.68 0.62 23.62
CA THR A 68 18.87 1.72 24.56
C THR A 68 19.38 1.17 25.88
N SER A 69 20.48 1.70 26.39
CA SER A 69 21.09 1.25 27.65
C SER A 69 20.39 1.78 28.91
N LYS A 70 19.49 2.77 28.76
CA LYS A 70 18.80 3.46 29.86
C LYS A 70 17.30 3.56 29.60
N PHE A 71 16.52 3.45 30.66
CA PHE A 71 15.08 3.64 30.59
C PHE A 71 14.70 5.09 30.28
N ARG A 72 13.84 5.30 29.28
CA ARG A 72 13.34 6.63 28.89
C ARG A 72 12.03 6.96 29.60
N LYS A 73 11.84 8.21 29.99
CA LYS A 73 10.57 8.67 30.60
C LYS A 73 9.44 8.52 29.58
N GLY A 74 8.32 7.93 30.00
CA GLY A 74 7.18 7.66 29.12
C GLY A 74 7.23 6.32 28.38
N ALA A 75 8.32 5.56 28.50
CA ALA A 75 8.39 4.21 27.96
C ALA A 75 7.50 3.22 28.73
N CYS A 76 7.17 2.11 28.07
CA CYS A 76 6.50 0.96 28.66
C CYS A 76 7.27 0.47 29.88
N THR A 77 6.61 0.40 31.05
CA THR A 77 7.28 0.02 32.30
C THR A 77 7.71 -1.45 32.32
N ASN A 78 7.16 -2.31 31.44
CA ASN A 78 7.50 -3.72 31.35
C ASN A 78 8.76 -3.95 30.51
N CYS A 79 8.75 -3.59 29.23
CA CYS A 79 9.83 -3.87 28.27
C CYS A 79 10.76 -2.68 28.00
N GLY A 80 10.33 -1.44 28.24
CA GLY A 80 11.15 -0.24 28.02
C GLY A 80 11.04 0.41 26.63
N ALA A 81 10.20 -0.10 25.72
CA ALA A 81 9.92 0.54 24.44
C ALA A 81 8.98 1.75 24.60
N VAL A 82 9.11 2.78 23.75
CA VAL A 82 8.32 4.03 23.81
C VAL A 82 7.05 3.97 22.95
N THR A 83 6.92 2.97 22.09
CA THR A 83 5.86 2.85 21.07
C THR A 83 4.49 2.49 21.64
N HIS A 84 4.44 1.82 22.79
CA HIS A 84 3.22 1.23 23.34
C HIS A 84 3.14 1.38 24.87
N LYS A 85 1.95 1.18 25.42
CA LYS A 85 1.72 1.17 26.87
C LYS A 85 1.87 -0.25 27.45
N VAL A 86 2.01 -0.33 28.77
CA VAL A 86 2.19 -1.60 29.50
C VAL A 86 1.09 -2.63 29.20
N LYS A 87 -0.16 -2.19 29.06
CA LYS A 87 -1.30 -3.07 28.79
C LYS A 87 -1.28 -3.67 27.38
N GLU A 88 -0.60 -3.02 26.44
CA GLU A 88 -0.48 -3.40 25.03
C GLU A 88 0.89 -4.04 24.75
N CYS A 89 1.65 -4.35 25.80
CA CYS A 89 2.98 -4.89 25.68
C CYS A 89 2.93 -6.32 25.14
N THR A 90 3.68 -6.56 24.06
CA THR A 90 3.82 -7.88 23.42
C THR A 90 4.77 -8.80 24.18
N GLU A 91 5.62 -8.23 25.03
CA GLU A 91 6.54 -8.96 25.90
C GLU A 91 5.82 -9.55 27.10
N ARG A 92 6.30 -10.72 27.56
CA ARG A 92 5.78 -11.38 28.75
C ARG A 92 5.75 -10.41 29.94
N PRO A 93 4.63 -10.29 30.69
CA PRO A 93 4.56 -9.46 31.88
C PRO A 93 5.62 -9.85 32.91
N ARG A 94 6.50 -8.92 33.28
CA ARG A 94 7.57 -9.15 34.26
C ARG A 94 7.08 -8.80 35.67
N LYS A 95 7.53 -9.56 36.68
CA LYS A 95 7.28 -9.23 38.10
C LYS A 95 7.92 -7.91 38.50
N VAL A 96 9.15 -7.67 38.05
CA VAL A 96 9.85 -6.40 38.19
C VAL A 96 10.13 -5.87 36.78
N GLY A 97 9.46 -4.78 36.40
CA GLY A 97 9.54 -4.21 35.07
C GLY A 97 10.89 -3.54 34.76
N ALA A 98 11.13 -3.29 33.48
CA ALA A 98 12.31 -2.56 32.99
C ALA A 98 12.46 -1.15 33.60
N LYS A 99 11.36 -0.52 34.03
CA LYS A 99 11.38 0.80 34.71
C LYS A 99 12.32 0.84 35.92
N PHE A 100 12.35 -0.23 36.71
CA PHE A 100 13.13 -0.28 37.97
C PHE A 100 14.47 -0.97 37.80
N THR A 101 14.55 -1.97 36.91
CA THR A 101 15.75 -2.77 36.73
C THR A 101 16.70 -2.23 35.67
N SER A 102 16.20 -1.45 34.70
CA SER A 102 16.95 -1.01 33.50
C SER A 102 17.68 -2.15 32.77
N LYS A 103 17.19 -3.38 32.92
CA LYS A 103 17.75 -4.59 32.30
C LYS A 103 16.81 -5.07 31.19
N ASN A 104 17.40 -5.60 30.11
CA ASN A 104 16.67 -6.14 28.96
C ASN A 104 15.63 -5.16 28.41
N LEU A 105 16.10 -3.97 28.00
CA LEU A 105 15.28 -2.98 27.30
C LEU A 105 15.04 -3.44 25.86
N ALA A 106 13.77 -3.48 25.48
CA ALA A 106 13.38 -3.73 24.09
C ALA A 106 13.70 -2.51 23.21
N ASN A 107 13.91 -2.76 21.93
CA ASN A 107 14.08 -1.70 20.93
C ASN A 107 12.73 -1.10 20.56
N ASP A 108 12.72 0.15 20.08
CA ASP A 108 11.48 0.78 19.63
C ASP A 108 11.05 0.23 18.27
N GLU A 109 9.81 -0.26 18.19
CA GLU A 109 9.21 -0.70 16.95
C GLU A 109 8.94 0.46 15.98
N TYR A 110 8.89 0.13 14.69
CA TYR A 110 8.40 1.05 13.68
C TYR A 110 6.91 1.35 13.91
N ASP A 111 6.55 2.63 13.93
CA ASP A 111 5.18 3.06 14.21
C ASP A 111 4.36 2.97 12.91
N THR A 112 3.68 1.83 12.72
CA THR A 112 2.90 1.50 11.53
C THR A 112 1.63 2.36 11.40
N SER A 113 1.13 2.91 12.51
CA SER A 113 -0.08 3.76 12.53
C SER A 113 0.08 5.04 11.71
N LYS A 114 1.31 5.57 11.65
CA LYS A 114 1.64 6.83 10.98
C LYS A 114 1.81 6.71 9.46
N GLN A 115 1.90 5.50 8.90
CA GLN A 115 2.08 5.31 7.46
C GLN A 115 0.81 5.62 6.63
N GLY A 116 -0.34 5.78 7.29
CA GLY A 116 -1.58 6.24 6.65
C GLY A 116 -1.95 5.41 5.42
N VAL A 117 -1.87 4.09 5.52
CA VAL A 117 -2.11 3.19 4.38
C VAL A 117 -3.60 3.15 4.09
N LYS A 118 -4.08 4.06 3.23
CA LYS A 118 -5.44 4.06 2.70
C LYS A 118 -5.54 2.97 1.64
N LEU A 119 -6.30 1.92 1.95
CA LEU A 119 -6.51 0.74 1.12
C LEU A 119 -7.97 0.62 0.68
N ASN A 120 -8.18 0.16 -0.55
CA ASN A 120 -9.50 -0.21 -1.08
C ASN A 120 -9.98 -1.53 -0.45
N PHE A 121 -11.25 -1.88 -0.65
CA PHE A 121 -11.88 -3.07 -0.03
C PHE A 121 -11.12 -4.36 -0.34
N GLU A 122 -10.83 -4.61 -1.61
CA GLU A 122 -10.10 -5.80 -2.07
C GLU A 122 -8.69 -5.81 -1.48
N ARG A 123 -7.99 -4.68 -1.55
CA ARG A 123 -6.61 -4.58 -1.05
C ARG A 123 -6.50 -4.76 0.47
N LYS A 124 -7.49 -4.36 1.27
CA LYS A 124 -7.51 -4.68 2.72
C LYS A 124 -7.61 -6.19 3.00
N ARG A 125 -8.22 -6.93 2.08
CA ARG A 125 -8.55 -8.36 2.22
C ARG A 125 -7.62 -9.27 1.42
N ASP A 126 -6.70 -8.68 0.66
CA ASP A 126 -5.72 -9.45 -0.10
C ASP A 126 -4.85 -10.28 0.86
N ARG A 127 -4.85 -11.59 0.61
CA ARG A 127 -4.10 -12.57 1.38
C ARG A 127 -2.59 -12.37 1.21
N TRP A 128 -2.15 -11.82 0.06
CA TRP A 128 -0.75 -11.68 -0.30
C TRP A 128 -0.15 -10.32 0.09
N ASN A 129 -0.81 -9.59 0.98
CA ASN A 129 -0.34 -8.30 1.46
C ASN A 129 1.01 -8.38 2.21
N GLY A 130 2.02 -7.68 1.67
CA GLY A 130 3.38 -7.67 2.19
C GLY A 130 4.16 -8.95 1.86
N TYR A 131 3.79 -9.64 0.77
CA TYR A 131 4.55 -10.76 0.23
C TYR A 131 5.91 -10.29 -0.31
N ASN A 132 6.98 -11.01 0.03
CA ASN A 132 8.29 -10.76 -0.53
C ASN A 132 8.51 -11.64 -1.77
N PRO A 133 8.69 -11.08 -2.97
CA PRO A 133 8.87 -11.87 -4.20
C PRO A 133 10.11 -12.79 -4.18
N ASP A 134 11.09 -12.50 -3.33
CA ASP A 134 12.27 -13.37 -3.19
C ASP A 134 11.97 -14.66 -2.41
N GLU A 135 10.90 -14.72 -1.61
CA GLU A 135 10.48 -15.95 -0.93
C GLU A 135 10.03 -17.02 -1.93
N TYR A 136 9.39 -16.62 -3.04
CA TYR A 136 9.01 -17.54 -4.11
C TYR A 136 10.23 -18.29 -4.67
N LYS A 137 11.29 -17.53 -4.95
CA LYS A 137 12.53 -18.08 -5.52
C LYS A 137 13.14 -19.10 -4.57
N LYS A 138 13.24 -18.77 -3.29
CA LYS A 138 13.89 -19.64 -2.30
C LYS A 138 13.08 -20.89 -1.97
N GLN A 139 11.77 -20.75 -1.77
CA GLN A 139 10.98 -21.90 -1.32
C GLN A 139 10.51 -22.75 -2.49
N VAL A 140 9.95 -22.14 -3.53
CA VAL A 140 9.28 -22.91 -4.58
C VAL A 140 10.28 -23.36 -5.65
N ILE A 141 11.09 -22.44 -6.18
CA ILE A 141 11.98 -22.76 -7.29
C ILE A 141 13.09 -23.71 -6.84
N GLU A 142 13.71 -23.47 -5.68
CA GLU A 142 14.76 -24.37 -5.17
C GLU A 142 14.22 -25.78 -4.87
N GLU A 143 13.04 -25.91 -4.27
CA GLU A 143 12.40 -27.21 -4.04
C GLU A 143 12.09 -27.96 -5.35
N TRP A 144 11.59 -27.25 -6.36
CA TRP A 144 11.31 -27.83 -7.67
C TRP A 144 12.60 -28.30 -8.35
N ASN A 145 13.64 -27.46 -8.37
CA ASN A 145 14.94 -27.83 -8.93
C ASN A 145 15.54 -29.05 -8.21
N LEU A 146 15.38 -29.14 -6.89
CA LEU A 146 15.82 -30.30 -6.11
C LEU A 146 15.05 -31.56 -6.55
N LYS A 147 13.72 -31.48 -6.64
CA LYS A 147 12.88 -32.62 -7.08
C LYS A 147 13.26 -33.09 -8.48
N GLU A 148 13.45 -32.17 -9.43
CA GLU A 148 13.88 -32.51 -10.79
C GLU A 148 15.25 -33.18 -10.79
N SER A 149 16.19 -32.71 -9.97
CA SER A 149 17.52 -33.32 -9.86
C SER A 149 17.45 -34.77 -9.33
N ILE A 150 16.56 -35.03 -8.36
CA ILE A 150 16.34 -36.38 -7.81
C ILE A 150 15.74 -37.29 -8.88
N ILE A 151 14.71 -36.82 -9.59
CA ILE A 151 14.07 -37.58 -10.69
C ILE A 151 15.11 -37.91 -11.76
N GLN A 152 15.95 -36.95 -12.16
CA GLN A 152 17.03 -37.15 -13.14
C GLN A 152 18.05 -38.20 -12.67
N LEU A 153 18.45 -38.16 -11.40
CA LEU A 153 19.36 -39.17 -10.83
C LEU A 153 18.74 -40.57 -10.83
N GLN A 154 17.46 -40.66 -10.47
CA GLN A 154 16.73 -41.93 -10.45
C GLN A 154 16.57 -42.52 -11.85
N VAL A 155 16.30 -41.70 -12.87
CA VAL A 155 16.24 -42.13 -14.27
C VAL A 155 17.61 -42.61 -14.76
N LYS A 156 18.71 -41.96 -14.36
CA LYS A 156 20.07 -42.39 -14.74
C LYS A 156 20.53 -43.69 -14.08
N GLN A 157 19.87 -44.12 -13.01
CA GLN A 157 20.19 -45.37 -12.29
C GLN A 157 19.42 -46.59 -12.84
N GLN A 158 18.46 -46.38 -13.74
CA GLN A 158 17.73 -47.43 -14.45
C GLN A 158 18.36 -47.71 -15.82
#